data_AF-A0A952SPB4-F1
#
_entry.id   AF-A0A952SPB4-F1
#
_cell.length_a   1.000
_cell.length_b   1.000
_cell.length_c   1.000
_cell.angle_alpha   90.00
_cell.angle_beta   90.00
_cell.angle_gamma   90.00
#
_symmetry.space_group_name_H-M   'P 1'
#
loop_
_entity.id
_entity.type
_entity.pdbx_description
1 polymer ?
#
loop_
_entity_poly.entity_id
_entity_poly.type
_entity_poly.pdbx_seq_one_letter_code
_entity_poly.pdbx_strand_id
1 'polypeptide(L)'
;MSIAMPMFKRAFSLLEVMIVVIIIGVLAAVVIPKFASATSDAKTASLEATLGGVRASIAAYRTRAVIEGSDPFPTLEQLLADGEVLHTPVGANPFTGVGGIQPVRRNHALARTVINPLNAGWNYYVDNSATPPVAIFYANCEDKTTTTGSGGASAGANEL
;
A
#
# COMPACT_ATOMS: atom_id res chain seq x y z
N MET A 1 -3.09 30.71 -68.20
CA MET A 1 -2.20 29.66 -67.67
C MET A 1 -1.66 30.18 -66.33
N SER A 2 -2.08 29.57 -65.22
CA SER A 2 -1.91 30.10 -63.85
C SER A 2 -0.49 29.87 -63.33
N ILE A 3 0.12 30.90 -62.71
CA ILE A 3 1.40 30.82 -62.01
C ILE A 3 1.14 30.36 -60.57
N ALA A 4 1.69 29.20 -60.18
CA ALA A 4 1.65 28.70 -58.83
C ALA A 4 2.81 29.28 -58.00
N MET A 5 2.50 29.83 -56.83
CA MET A 5 3.48 30.44 -55.93
C MET A 5 4.02 29.38 -54.95
N PRO A 6 5.34 29.20 -54.83
CA PRO A 6 5.91 28.24 -53.89
C PRO A 6 5.76 28.74 -52.44
N MET A 7 5.04 27.99 -51.61
CA MET A 7 4.98 28.22 -50.17
C MET A 7 6.35 27.93 -49.53
N PHE A 8 6.95 28.95 -48.88
CA PHE A 8 8.15 28.80 -48.07
C PHE A 8 7.91 27.77 -46.95
N LYS A 9 8.45 26.56 -47.12
CA LYS A 9 8.41 25.53 -46.09
C LYS A 9 9.43 25.91 -45.02
N ARG A 10 8.98 26.43 -43.87
CA ARG A 10 9.84 26.74 -42.73
C ARG A 10 10.50 25.44 -42.23
N ALA A 11 11.80 25.34 -42.38
CA ALA A 11 12.59 24.27 -41.77
C ALA A 11 12.73 24.57 -40.26
N PHE A 12 12.54 23.56 -39.42
CA PHE A 12 12.76 23.63 -37.98
C PHE A 12 14.22 24.03 -37.71
N SER A 13 14.46 25.04 -36.88
CA SER A 13 15.82 25.42 -36.49
C SER A 13 16.36 24.43 -35.48
N LEU A 14 17.64 24.04 -35.61
CA LEU A 14 18.32 23.25 -34.58
C LEU A 14 18.29 23.96 -33.21
N LEU A 15 18.37 25.30 -33.22
CA LEU A 15 18.28 26.11 -32.00
C LEU A 15 16.92 25.99 -31.33
N GLU A 16 15.85 25.89 -32.12
CA GLU A 16 14.47 25.76 -31.62
C GLU A 16 14.28 24.42 -30.90
N VAL A 17 14.81 23.34 -31.46
CA VAL A 17 14.82 22.03 -30.77
C VAL A 17 15.73 22.06 -29.54
N MET A 18 16.88 22.73 -29.62
CA MET A 18 17.86 22.79 -28.53
C MET A 18 17.30 23.47 -27.28
N ILE A 19 16.60 24.60 -27.45
CA ILE A 19 15.98 25.31 -26.33
C ILE A 19 14.86 24.44 -25.69
N VAL A 20 14.09 23.72 -26.50
CA VAL A 20 13.02 22.84 -26.01
C VAL A 20 13.58 21.71 -25.13
N VAL A 21 14.64 21.02 -25.57
CA VAL A 21 15.22 19.93 -24.78
C VAL A 21 15.90 20.45 -23.50
N ILE A 22 16.46 21.66 -23.52
CA ILE A 22 17.01 22.31 -22.32
C ILE A 22 15.90 22.59 -21.32
N ILE A 23 14.77 23.16 -21.77
CA ILE A 23 13.62 23.46 -20.90
C ILE A 23 13.05 22.16 -20.32
N ILE A 24 12.83 21.13 -21.13
CA ILE A 24 12.36 19.81 -20.66
C ILE A 24 13.36 19.21 -19.66
N GLY A 25 14.67 19.35 -19.89
CA GLY A 25 15.70 18.88 -18.97
C GLY A 25 15.65 19.54 -17.60
N VAL A 26 15.50 20.87 -17.54
CA VAL A 26 15.38 21.61 -16.27
C VAL A 26 14.08 21.26 -15.54
N LEU A 27 12.95 21.20 -16.27
CA LEU A 27 11.68 20.81 -15.69
C LEU A 27 11.72 19.39 -15.12
N ALA A 28 12.28 18.44 -15.88
CA ALA A 28 12.44 17.06 -15.43
C ALA A 28 13.28 16.95 -14.15
N ALA A 29 14.39 17.70 -14.07
CA ALA A 29 15.27 17.67 -12.90
C ALA A 29 14.59 18.08 -11.59
N VAL A 30 13.66 19.03 -11.63
CA VAL A 30 12.91 19.48 -10.44
C VAL A 30 11.69 18.59 -10.15
N VAL A 31 11.01 18.13 -11.20
CA VAL A 31 9.72 17.43 -11.09
C VAL A 31 9.90 15.98 -10.64
N ILE A 32 10.86 15.25 -11.20
CA ILE A 32 11.10 13.82 -10.91
C ILE A 32 11.27 13.53 -9.40
N PRO A 33 12.15 14.22 -8.64
CA PRO A 33 12.32 13.91 -7.22
C PRO A 33 11.05 14.18 -6.41
N LYS A 34 10.29 15.24 -6.73
CA LYS A 34 9.05 15.58 -6.03
C LYS A 34 7.96 14.54 -6.28
N PHE A 35 7.83 14.05 -7.51
CA PHE A 35 6.88 12.99 -7.85
C PHE A 35 7.23 11.66 -7.17
N ALA A 36 8.51 11.32 -7.07
CA ALA A 36 8.95 10.10 -6.38
C ALA A 36 8.58 10.11 -4.89
N SER A 37 8.84 11.21 -4.19
CA SER A 37 8.45 11.38 -2.78
C SER A 37 6.94 11.33 -2.59
N ALA A 38 6.17 12.08 -3.39
CA ALA A 38 4.70 12.09 -3.29
C ALA A 38 4.09 10.70 -3.55
N THR A 39 4.68 9.91 -4.45
CA THR A 39 4.23 8.53 -4.69
C THR A 39 4.51 7.63 -3.48
N SER A 40 5.67 7.78 -2.84
CA SER A 40 6.02 7.03 -1.63
C SER A 40 5.10 7.37 -0.45
N ASP A 41 4.77 8.65 -0.29
CA ASP A 41 3.82 9.13 0.72
C ASP A 41 2.42 8.58 0.46
N ALA A 42 1.96 8.61 -0.80
CA ALA A 42 0.65 8.07 -1.17
C ALA A 42 0.54 6.57 -0.89
N LYS A 43 1.59 5.79 -1.17
CA LYS A 43 1.64 4.35 -0.83
C LYS A 43 1.58 4.12 0.66
N THR A 44 2.34 4.88 1.45
CA THR A 44 2.35 4.79 2.91
C THR A 44 0.99 5.13 3.50
N ALA A 45 0.39 6.25 3.09
CA ALA A 45 -0.93 6.66 3.55
C ALA A 45 -2.03 5.64 3.18
N SER A 46 -1.97 5.07 1.97
CA SER A 46 -2.90 4.03 1.53
C SER A 46 -2.75 2.74 2.36
N LEU A 47 -1.51 2.38 2.70
CA LEU A 47 -1.22 1.24 3.56
C LEU A 47 -1.79 1.45 4.97
N GLU A 48 -1.53 2.60 5.58
CA GLU A 48 -2.05 2.95 6.91
C GLU A 48 -3.59 3.01 6.94
N ALA A 49 -4.20 3.59 5.91
CA ALA A 49 -5.66 3.60 5.77
C ALA A 49 -6.24 2.19 5.72
N THR A 50 -5.58 1.28 4.98
CA THR A 50 -6.02 -0.11 4.86
C THR A 50 -5.84 -0.87 6.17
N LEU A 51 -4.67 -0.74 6.82
CA LEU A 51 -4.39 -1.35 8.13
C LEU A 51 -5.37 -0.83 9.18
N GLY A 52 -5.60 0.48 9.24
CA GLY A 52 -6.53 1.12 10.15
C GLY A 52 -7.96 0.66 9.94
N GLY A 53 -8.41 0.59 8.69
CA GLY A 53 -9.75 0.10 8.33
C GLY A 53 -9.97 -1.34 8.77
N VAL A 54 -9.05 -2.25 8.44
CA VAL A 54 -9.18 -3.67 8.83
C VAL A 54 -9.12 -3.85 10.35
N ARG A 55 -8.19 -3.15 11.02
CA ARG A 55 -8.09 -3.20 12.50
C ARG A 55 -9.34 -2.64 13.17
N ALA A 56 -9.95 -1.59 12.62
CA ALA A 56 -11.21 -1.05 13.12
C ALA A 56 -12.37 -2.04 12.95
N SER A 57 -12.48 -2.69 11.79
CA SER A 57 -13.47 -3.76 11.56
C SER A 57 -13.29 -4.93 12.53
N ILE A 58 -12.06 -5.38 12.76
CA ILE A 58 -11.75 -6.43 13.74
C ILE A 58 -12.11 -5.96 15.17
N ALA A 59 -11.84 -4.70 15.52
CA ALA A 59 -12.21 -4.16 16.83
C ALA A 59 -13.74 -4.09 17.01
N ALA A 60 -14.48 -3.68 15.99
CA ALA A 60 -15.94 -3.69 16.00
C ALA A 60 -16.50 -5.10 16.16
N TYR A 61 -15.93 -6.10 15.45
CA TYR A 61 -16.24 -7.52 15.65
C TYR A 61 -15.98 -7.94 17.10
N ARG A 62 -14.83 -7.56 17.65
CA ARG A 62 -14.48 -7.91 19.04
C ARG A 62 -15.48 -7.38 20.04
N THR A 63 -15.94 -6.13 19.86
CA THR A 63 -16.93 -5.54 20.76
C THR A 63 -18.23 -6.34 20.75
N ARG A 64 -18.75 -6.75 19.59
CA ARG A 64 -19.97 -7.59 19.53
C ARG A 64 -19.72 -8.99 20.11
N ALA A 65 -18.61 -9.63 19.75
CA ALA A 65 -18.33 -11.01 20.15
C ALA A 65 -18.15 -11.16 21.67
N VAL A 66 -17.51 -10.18 22.32
CA VAL A 66 -17.36 -10.16 23.78
C VAL A 66 -18.70 -10.01 24.50
N ILE A 67 -19.66 -9.27 23.93
CA ILE A 67 -21.02 -9.14 24.48
C ILE A 67 -21.78 -10.47 24.35
N GLU A 68 -21.60 -11.16 23.23
CA GLU A 68 -22.23 -12.45 22.93
C GLU A 68 -21.57 -13.63 23.67
N GLY A 69 -20.45 -13.41 24.36
CA GLY A 69 -19.68 -14.48 25.02
C GLY A 69 -18.97 -15.42 24.03
N SER A 70 -18.79 -14.99 22.78
CA SER A 70 -18.08 -15.72 21.73
C SER A 70 -16.60 -15.33 21.68
N ASP A 71 -15.86 -16.01 20.81
CA ASP A 71 -14.45 -15.73 20.56
C ASP A 71 -14.21 -14.26 20.18
N PRO A 72 -13.31 -13.54 20.87
CA PRO A 72 -13.19 -12.08 20.75
C PRO A 72 -12.57 -11.61 19.43
N PHE A 73 -11.89 -12.46 18.67
CA PHE A 73 -11.35 -12.10 17.37
C PHE A 73 -11.83 -13.06 16.29
N PRO A 74 -12.08 -12.58 15.06
CA PRO A 74 -12.57 -13.43 13.99
C PRO A 74 -11.50 -14.41 13.52
N THR A 75 -11.91 -15.61 13.13
CA THR A 75 -11.02 -16.51 12.38
C THR A 75 -10.72 -15.92 11.00
N LEU A 76 -9.71 -16.45 10.28
CA LEU A 76 -9.46 -16.00 8.91
C LEU A 76 -10.69 -16.18 8.01
N GLU A 77 -11.42 -17.28 8.17
CA GLU A 77 -12.64 -17.54 7.40
C GLU A 77 -13.72 -16.50 7.69
N GLN A 78 -13.93 -16.15 8.96
CA GLN A 78 -14.87 -15.09 9.36
C GLN A 78 -14.43 -13.71 8.91
N LEU A 79 -13.11 -13.45 8.87
CA LEU A 79 -12.55 -12.20 8.37
C LEU A 79 -12.79 -12.02 6.87
N LEU A 80 -12.72 -13.12 6.11
CA LEU A 80 -12.91 -13.15 4.66
C LEU A 80 -14.37 -13.34 4.23
N ALA A 81 -15.24 -13.76 5.15
CA ALA A 81 -16.67 -13.90 4.90
C ALA A 81 -17.30 -12.52 4.66
N ASP A 82 -17.96 -12.38 3.52
CA ASP A 82 -18.57 -11.11 3.10
C ASP A 82 -19.69 -10.72 4.07
N GLY A 83 -19.63 -9.48 4.56
CA GLY A 83 -20.63 -8.91 5.47
C GLY A 83 -20.49 -9.30 6.95
N GLU A 84 -19.58 -10.22 7.31
CA GLU A 84 -19.34 -10.59 8.71
C GLU A 84 -18.44 -9.59 9.43
N VAL A 85 -17.19 -9.44 8.97
CA VAL A 85 -16.21 -8.50 9.55
C VAL A 85 -15.87 -7.40 8.55
N LEU A 86 -15.60 -7.79 7.32
CA LEU A 86 -15.27 -6.89 6.23
C LEU A 86 -16.47 -6.75 5.31
N HIS A 87 -16.91 -5.51 5.06
CA HIS A 87 -17.96 -5.21 4.09
C HIS A 87 -17.44 -5.12 2.66
N THR A 88 -16.13 -4.95 2.50
CA THR A 88 -15.44 -5.01 1.22
C THR A 88 -14.14 -5.78 1.38
N PRO A 89 -13.75 -6.59 0.38
CA PRO A 89 -12.48 -7.28 0.43
C PRO A 89 -11.33 -6.28 0.51
N VAL A 90 -10.31 -6.60 1.31
CA VAL A 90 -9.13 -5.76 1.45
C VAL A 90 -8.44 -5.62 0.09
N GLY A 91 -8.16 -4.37 -0.30
CA GLY A 91 -7.47 -4.06 -1.54
C GLY A 91 -6.06 -4.64 -1.61
N ALA A 92 -5.44 -4.51 -2.78
CA ALA A 92 -4.04 -4.88 -2.97
C ALA A 92 -3.12 -4.04 -2.07
N ASN A 93 -2.06 -4.67 -1.56
CA ASN A 93 -1.02 -3.97 -0.83
C ASN A 93 -0.35 -2.92 -1.76
N PRO A 94 -0.31 -1.62 -1.38
CA PRO A 94 0.21 -0.55 -2.25
C PRO A 94 1.69 -0.67 -2.64
N PHE A 95 2.47 -1.45 -1.90
CA PHE A 95 3.89 -1.66 -2.15
C PHE A 95 4.13 -2.83 -3.11
N THR A 96 3.45 -3.95 -2.93
CA THR A 96 3.65 -5.16 -3.74
C THR A 96 2.67 -5.30 -4.91
N GLY A 97 1.52 -4.61 -4.86
CA GLY A 97 0.42 -4.79 -5.81
C GLY A 97 -0.34 -6.10 -5.66
N VAL A 98 -0.04 -6.89 -4.62
CA VAL A 98 -0.65 -8.20 -4.36
C VAL A 98 -1.78 -8.04 -3.36
N GLY A 99 -2.94 -8.63 -3.65
CA GLY A 99 -4.10 -8.68 -2.75
C GLY A 99 -4.13 -9.93 -1.89
N GLY A 100 -5.23 -10.13 -1.16
CA GLY A 100 -5.47 -11.35 -0.39
C GLY A 100 -4.75 -11.37 0.98
N ILE A 101 -5.39 -12.09 1.91
CA ILE A 101 -4.94 -12.27 3.29
C ILE A 101 -4.57 -13.74 3.46
N GLN A 102 -3.40 -14.02 4.02
CA GLN A 102 -3.00 -15.38 4.38
C GLN A 102 -2.90 -15.55 5.91
N PRO A 103 -3.18 -16.77 6.43
CA PRO A 103 -2.95 -17.06 7.82
C PRO A 103 -1.44 -17.24 8.07
N VAL A 104 -0.95 -16.72 9.18
CA VAL A 104 0.43 -16.94 9.63
C VAL A 104 0.47 -17.57 11.02
N ARG A 105 1.64 -18.02 11.43
CA ARG A 105 1.88 -18.59 12.77
C ARG A 105 2.32 -17.49 13.74
N ARG A 106 2.26 -17.78 15.05
CA ARG A 106 2.62 -16.83 16.11
C ARG A 106 4.03 -16.26 15.96
N ASN A 107 5.01 -17.11 15.65
CA ASN A 107 6.41 -16.69 15.45
C ASN A 107 6.55 -15.67 14.31
N HIS A 108 5.85 -15.92 13.20
CA HIS A 108 5.85 -15.03 12.04
C HIS A 108 5.14 -13.70 12.33
N ALA A 109 4.02 -13.75 13.04
CA ALA A 109 3.25 -12.56 13.39
C ALA A 109 4.00 -11.63 14.38
N LEU A 110 4.66 -12.20 15.39
CA LEU A 110 5.44 -11.43 16.36
C LEU A 110 6.69 -10.81 15.75
N ALA A 111 7.33 -11.52 14.81
CA ALA A 111 8.49 -11.02 14.08
C ALA A 111 8.12 -10.23 12.81
N ARG A 112 6.82 -10.05 12.52
CA ARG A 112 6.30 -9.37 11.31
C ARG A 112 6.94 -9.88 10.01
N THR A 113 7.21 -11.18 9.91
CA THR A 113 7.97 -11.75 8.79
C THR A 113 7.17 -11.71 7.49
N VAL A 114 7.85 -11.45 6.39
CA VAL A 114 7.29 -11.56 5.03
C VAL A 114 7.33 -13.02 4.55
N ILE A 115 6.20 -13.52 4.05
CA ILE A 115 6.02 -14.92 3.64
C ILE A 115 5.22 -14.96 2.35
N ASN A 116 5.60 -15.75 1.35
CA ASN A 116 4.84 -15.84 0.08
C ASN A 116 4.41 -14.48 -0.52
N PRO A 117 5.31 -13.48 -0.64
CA PRO A 117 4.95 -12.09 -0.98
C PRO A 117 4.30 -11.92 -2.36
N LEU A 118 4.42 -12.91 -3.24
CA LEU A 118 3.79 -12.91 -4.56
C LEU A 118 2.32 -13.37 -4.54
N ASN A 119 1.89 -14.05 -3.47
CA ASN A 119 0.58 -14.70 -3.40
C ASN A 119 -0.37 -14.02 -2.40
N ALA A 120 0.15 -13.29 -1.41
CA ALA A 120 -0.64 -12.57 -0.43
C ALA A 120 -0.05 -11.19 -0.13
N GLY A 121 -0.87 -10.16 -0.13
CA GLY A 121 -0.49 -8.80 0.26
C GLY A 121 -0.47 -8.57 1.77
N TRP A 122 -1.19 -9.41 2.51
CA TRP A 122 -1.49 -9.22 3.93
C TRP A 122 -1.34 -10.51 4.72
N ASN A 123 -0.89 -10.37 5.96
CA ASN A 123 -0.77 -11.47 6.91
C ASN A 123 -1.72 -11.27 8.08
N TYR A 124 -2.38 -12.35 8.47
CA TYR A 124 -3.27 -12.37 9.62
C TYR A 124 -2.93 -13.51 10.57
N TYR A 125 -2.81 -13.18 11.85
CA TYR A 125 -2.69 -14.13 12.94
C TYR A 125 -3.80 -13.86 13.95
N VAL A 126 -4.43 -14.94 14.42
CA VAL A 126 -5.43 -14.89 15.48
C VAL A 126 -5.23 -16.06 16.42
N ASP A 127 -5.41 -15.79 17.71
CA ASP A 127 -5.38 -16.78 18.76
C ASP A 127 -6.30 -16.33 19.91
N ASN A 128 -7.51 -16.88 19.88
CA ASN A 128 -8.53 -16.66 20.90
C ASN A 128 -8.28 -17.48 22.17
N SER A 129 -7.40 -18.49 22.12
CA SER A 129 -7.06 -19.34 23.26
C SER A 129 -5.96 -18.75 24.14
N ALA A 130 -5.20 -17.77 23.63
CA ALA A 130 -4.20 -17.05 24.38
C ALA A 130 -4.83 -16.20 25.49
N THR A 131 -4.07 -15.99 26.58
CA THR A 131 -4.48 -15.11 27.69
C THR A 131 -3.44 -13.98 27.86
N PRO A 132 -3.72 -12.74 27.40
CA PRO A 132 -4.94 -12.29 26.72
C PRO A 132 -5.04 -12.80 25.27
N PRO A 133 -6.25 -12.87 24.69
CA PRO A 133 -6.46 -13.18 23.27
C PRO A 133 -5.72 -12.18 22.37
N VAL A 134 -5.17 -12.65 21.26
CA VAL A 134 -4.34 -11.84 20.36
C VAL A 134 -4.80 -11.99 18.92
N ALA A 135 -4.91 -10.87 18.21
CA ALA A 135 -4.97 -10.84 16.75
C ALA A 135 -3.98 -9.79 16.20
N ILE A 136 -3.28 -10.14 15.13
CA ILE A 136 -2.28 -9.31 14.48
C ILE A 136 -2.56 -9.31 12.98
N PHE A 137 -2.79 -8.11 12.44
CA PHE A 137 -2.93 -7.87 11.00
C PHE A 137 -1.83 -6.92 10.56
N TYR A 138 -1.07 -7.33 9.54
CA TYR A 138 0.09 -6.58 9.06
C TYR A 138 0.35 -6.78 7.56
N ALA A 139 1.07 -5.83 6.97
CA ALA A 139 1.45 -5.87 5.57
C ALA A 139 2.48 -6.97 5.31
N ASN A 140 2.36 -7.66 4.18
CA ASN A 140 3.31 -8.70 3.78
C ASN A 140 4.44 -8.12 2.90
N CYS A 141 5.10 -7.05 3.36
CA CYS A 141 6.27 -6.48 2.70
C CYS A 141 7.17 -5.71 3.67
N GLU A 142 8.47 -5.67 3.37
CA GLU A 142 9.50 -4.97 4.17
C GLU A 142 9.92 -3.64 3.54
N ASP A 143 9.24 -3.21 2.48
CA ASP A 143 9.53 -1.95 1.81
C ASP A 143 9.41 -0.78 2.79
N LYS A 144 10.37 0.15 2.70
CA LYS A 144 10.44 1.29 3.60
C LYS A 144 9.28 2.25 3.35
N THR A 145 8.62 2.62 4.44
CA THR A 145 7.54 3.61 4.45
C THR A 145 8.12 5.00 4.70
N THR A 146 7.30 6.03 4.53
CA THR A 146 7.70 7.41 4.86
C THR A 146 7.46 7.76 6.33
N THR A 147 6.95 6.81 7.12
CA THR A 147 6.80 6.94 8.56
C THR A 147 8.06 6.52 9.32
N THR A 148 8.34 7.23 10.40
CA THR A 148 9.50 7.00 11.26
C THR A 148 9.19 5.94 12.30
N GLY A 149 9.95 4.84 12.30
CA GLY A 149 9.87 3.79 13.32
C GLY A 149 10.44 4.24 14.66
N SER A 150 10.32 3.38 15.68
CA SER A 150 10.70 3.69 17.08
C SER A 150 12.18 4.03 17.31
N GLY A 151 13.05 3.84 16.31
CA GLY A 151 14.49 4.16 16.34
C GLY A 151 14.92 5.34 15.47
N GLY A 152 13.99 6.15 14.93
CA GLY A 152 14.33 7.29 14.07
C GLY A 152 14.64 6.93 12.60
N ALA A 153 14.68 5.63 12.26
CA ALA A 153 14.79 5.14 10.89
C ALA A 153 13.41 4.95 10.24
N SER A 154 13.34 4.92 8.91
CA SER A 154 12.09 4.59 8.21
C SER A 154 11.61 3.19 8.57
N ALA A 155 10.36 3.09 8.98
CA ALA A 155 9.71 1.84 9.34
C ALA A 155 9.53 0.96 8.08
N GLY A 156 9.53 -0.35 8.28
CA GLY A 156 9.05 -1.28 7.25
C GLY A 156 7.53 -1.25 7.16
N ALA A 157 6.96 -1.48 5.99
CA ALA A 157 5.51 -1.60 5.80
C ALA A 157 4.86 -2.69 6.69
N ASN A 158 5.59 -3.76 6.97
CA ASN A 158 5.22 -4.83 7.91
C ASN A 158 5.25 -4.41 9.38
N GLU A 159 5.90 -3.30 9.72
CA GLU A 159 6.04 -2.78 11.08
C GLU A 159 4.95 -1.76 11.46
N LEU A 160 4.15 -1.31 10.48
CA LEU A 160 2.97 -0.45 10.70
C LEU A 160 1.79 -1.25 11.30
#